data_AF-A0A926DJP1-F1
#
_entry.id   AF-A0A926DJP1-F1
#
_cell.length_a   1.000
_cell.length_b   1.000
_cell.length_c   1.000
_cell.angle_alpha   90.00
_cell.angle_beta   90.00
_cell.angle_gamma   90.00
#
_symmetry.space_group_name_H-M   'P 1'
#
loop_
_entity.id
_entity.type
_entity.pdbx_description
1 polymer ?
#
loop_
_entity_poly.entity_id
_entity_poly.type
_entity_poly.pdbx_seq_one_letter_code
_entity_poly.pdbx_strand_id
1 'polypeptide(L)' 'MNREEASREAKPMLEKWRDQKDQIEKEARKNGLWKDMGLDSNNKLFKDADFDAKEKLKNIQFLLL' A
#
# COMPACT_ATOMS: atom_id res chain seq x y z
N MET A 1 22.59 5.36 -2.53
CA MET A 1 22.09 3.98 -2.60
C MET A 1 22.09 3.51 -4.05
N ASN A 2 22.36 2.23 -4.33
CA ASN A 2 22.25 1.68 -5.69
C ASN A 2 20.85 1.08 -5.96
N ARG A 3 20.54 0.75 -7.22
CA ARG A 3 19.21 0.25 -7.61
C ARG A 3 18.84 -1.09 -6.95
N GLU A 4 19.81 -1.96 -6.72
CA GLU A 4 19.58 -3.27 -6.10
C GLU A 4 19.26 -3.12 -4.61
N GLU A 5 20.01 -2.27 -3.90
CA GLU A 5 19.76 -1.89 -2.51
C GLU A 5 18.36 -1.28 -2.34
N ALA A 6 18.00 -0.33 -3.20
CA ALA A 6 16.68 0.29 -3.18
C ALA A 6 15.54 -0.71 -3.40
N SER A 7 15.74 -1.66 -4.32
CA SER A 7 14.77 -2.72 -4.58
C SER A 7 14.63 -3.66 -3.38
N ARG A 8 15.76 -3.97 -2.71
CA ARG A 8 15.78 -4.81 -1.51
C ARG A 8 15.08 -4.15 -0.33
N GLU A 9 15.23 -2.83 -0.19
CA GLU A 9 14.58 -2.04 0.86
C GLU A 9 13.09 -1.80 0.57
N ALA A 10 12.71 -1.61 -0.69
CA ALA A 10 11.31 -1.37 -1.08
C ALA A 10 10.45 -2.63 -0.98
N LYS A 11 11.03 -3.81 -1.26
CA LYS A 11 10.30 -5.09 -1.26
C LYS A 11 9.50 -5.36 0.03
N PRO A 12 10.09 -5.33 1.25
CA PRO A 12 9.34 -5.57 2.48
C PRO A 12 8.26 -4.49 2.73
N MET A 13 8.46 -3.26 2.25
CA MET A 13 7.46 -2.20 2.37
C MET A 13 6.24 -2.48 1.49
N LEU A 14 6.47 -2.96 0.27
CA LEU A 14 5.40 -3.35 -0.66
C LEU A 14 4.64 -4.59 -0.17
N GLU A 15 5.35 -5.59 0.38
CA GLU A 15 4.72 -6.76 0.99
C GLU A 15 3.82 -6.35 2.16
N LYS A 16 4.31 -5.52 3.09
CA LYS A 16 3.51 -5.01 4.20
C LYS A 16 2.30 -4.20 3.74
N TRP A 17 2.47 -3.35 2.71
CA TRP A 17 1.37 -2.60 2.12
C TRP A 17 0.29 -3.52 1.53
N ARG A 18 0.69 -4.59 0.83
CA ARG A 18 -0.25 -5.59 0.30
C ARG A 18 -1.01 -6.26 1.43
N ASP A 19 -0.32 -6.71 2.48
CA ASP A 19 -0.95 -7.38 3.62
C ASP A 19 -1.95 -6.45 4.35
N GLN A 20 -1.64 -5.15 4.45
CA GLN A 20 -2.57 -4.15 4.99
C GLN A 20 -3.82 -3.99 4.12
N LYS A 21 -3.67 -3.93 2.78
CA LYS A 21 -4.83 -3.85 1.88
C LYS A 21 -5.70 -5.09 1.95
N ASP A 22 -5.11 -6.28 2.04
CA ASP A 22 -5.84 -7.54 2.21
C ASP A 22 -6.65 -7.56 3.52
N GLN A 23 -6.08 -7.02 4.61
CA GLN A 23 -6.78 -6.89 5.89
C GLN A 23 -7.95 -5.90 5.80
N ILE A 24 -7.72 -4.72 5.22
CA ILE A 24 -8.76 -3.70 5.00
C ILE A 24 -9.90 -4.28 4.16
N GLU A 25 -9.60 -5.02 3.10
CA GLU A 25 -10.61 -5.67 2.27
C GLU A 25 -11.40 -6.71 3.06
N LYS A 26 -10.74 -7.60 3.80
CA LYS A 26 -11.40 -8.61 4.63
C LYS A 26 -12.34 -7.98 5.65
N GLU A 27 -11.89 -6.94 6.34
CA GLU A 27 -12.70 -6.23 7.33
C GLU A 27 -13.86 -5.47 6.68
N ALA A 28 -13.64 -4.80 5.56
CA ALA A 28 -14.69 -4.10 4.83
C ALA A 28 -15.77 -5.06 4.33
N ARG A 29 -15.38 -6.25 3.83
CA ARG A 29 -16.31 -7.30 3.44
C ARG A 29 -17.09 -7.83 4.64
N LYS A 30 -16.40 -8.13 5.75
CA LYS A 30 -17.03 -8.62 6.99
C LYS A 30 -18.05 -7.62 7.56
N ASN A 31 -17.77 -6.33 7.44
CA ASN A 31 -18.61 -5.25 7.99
C ASN A 31 -19.64 -4.71 6.98
N GLY A 32 -19.74 -5.27 5.78
CA GLY A 32 -20.66 -4.80 4.73
C GLY A 32 -20.32 -3.41 4.16
N LEU A 33 -19.09 -2.93 4.39
CA LEU A 33 -18.59 -1.65 3.87
C LEU A 33 -18.03 -1.79 2.45
N TRP A 34 -17.73 -3.01 2.03
CA TRP A 34 -17.22 -3.31 0.70
C TRP A 34 -18.29 -3.06 -0.37
N LYS A 35 -17.94 -2.28 -1.40
CA LYS A 35 -18.82 -1.99 -2.53
C LYS A 35 -18.45 -2.86 -3.71
N ASP A 36 -19.43 -3.58 -4.27
CA ASP A 36 -19.22 -4.45 -5.45
C ASP A 36 -19.34 -3.71 -6.79
N MET A 37 -19.81 -2.45 -6.78
CA MET A 37 -19.94 -1.65 -8.00
C MET A 37 -18.75 -0.75 -8.21
N GLY A 38 -18.07 -0.86 -9.36
CA GLY A 38 -17.04 0.08 -9.81
C GLY A 38 -15.65 -0.16 -9.21
N LEU A 39 -14.63 -0.12 -10.07
CA LEU A 39 -13.22 -0.39 -9.71
C LEU A 39 -12.70 0.53 -8.59
N ASP A 40 -13.15 1.80 -8.56
CA ASP A 40 -12.64 2.81 -7.63
C ASP A 40 -13.48 3.00 -6.36
N SER A 41 -14.60 2.29 -6.24
CA SER A 41 -15.59 2.56 -5.18
C SER A 41 -15.08 2.32 -3.77
N ASN A 42 -14.02 1.52 -3.64
CA ASN A 42 -13.38 1.18 -2.38
C ASN A 42 -12.04 1.92 -2.16
N ASN A 43 -11.59 2.77 -3.09
CA ASN A 43 -10.28 3.46 -2.99
C ASN A 43 -10.12 4.25 -1.70
N LYS A 44 -11.21 4.85 -1.18
CA LYS A 44 -11.19 5.58 0.10
C LYS A 44 -10.81 4.70 1.28
N LEU A 45 -11.10 3.40 1.25
CA LEU A 45 -10.76 2.46 2.32
C LEU A 45 -9.24 2.26 2.44
N PHE A 46 -8.52 2.45 1.33
CA PHE A 46 -7.07 2.24 1.27
C PHE A 46 -6.25 3.52 1.42
N LYS A 47 -6.89 4.68 1.58
CA LYS A 47 -6.23 5.99 1.55
C LYS A 47 -5.01 6.06 2.48
N ASP A 48 -5.16 5.58 3.71
CA ASP A 48 -4.11 5.67 4.71
C ASP A 48 -2.99 4.67 4.42
N ALA A 49 -3.32 3.44 4.01
CA ALA A 49 -2.34 2.43 3.58
C ALA A 49 -1.53 2.91 2.37
N ASP A 50 -2.19 3.51 1.39
CA ASP A 50 -1.55 4.05 0.18
C ASP A 50 -0.68 5.28 0.51
N PHE A 51 -1.11 6.14 1.43
CA PHE A 51 -0.31 7.26 1.92
C PHE A 51 0.97 6.78 2.62
N ASP A 52 0.83 5.84 3.54
CA ASP A 52 1.94 5.25 4.29
C ASP A 52 2.99 4.61 3.38
N ALA A 53 2.54 3.85 2.38
CA ALA A 53 3.42 3.21 1.42
C ALA A 53 4.14 4.24 0.55
N LYS A 54 3.42 5.28 0.12
CA LYS A 54 3.98 6.36 -0.70
C LYS A 54 5.05 7.14 0.04
N GLU A 55 4.84 7.51 1.29
CA GLU A 55 5.84 8.23 2.10
C GLU A 55 7.10 7.38 2.32
N LYS A 56 6.93 6.08 2.60
CA LYS A 56 8.07 5.16 2.79
C LYS A 56 8.87 4.96 1.50
N LEU A 57 8.20 4.79 0.36
CA LEU A 57 8.85 4.66 -0.95
C LEU A 57 9.53 5.95 -1.40
N LYS A 58 8.96 7.13 -1.08
CA LYS A 58 9.57 8.42 -1.39
C LYS A 58 10.90 8.61 -0.66
N ASN A 59 11.02 8.12 0.57
CA ASN A 59 12.28 8.14 1.32
C ASN A 59 13.36 7.30 0.62
N ILE A 60 13.00 6.11 0.12
CA ILE A 60 13.92 5.28 -0.68
C ILE A 60 14.33 6.02 -1.96
N GLN A 61 13.38 6.62 -2.68
CA GLN A 61 13.70 7.37 -3.90
C GLN A 61 14.64 8.56 -3.63
N PHE A 62 14.46 9.25 -2.50
CA PHE A 62 15.37 10.32 -2.07
C PHE A 62 16.78 9.82 -1.77
N LEU A 63 16.93 8.64 -1.16
CA LEU A 63 18.23 8.02 -0.85
C LEU A 63 18.98 7.47 -2.08
N LEU A 64 18.27 7.33 -3.21
CA LEU A 64 18.82 6.89 -4.50
C LEU A 64 19.37 8.05 -5.35
N LEU A 65 18.94 9.29 -5.09
CA LEU A 65 19.41 10.52 -5.74
C LEU A 65 20.78 10.94 -5.19
#